data_AF-A0A7S0B3H3-F1
#
_entry.id   AF-A0A7S0B3H3-F1
#
_cell.length_a   1.000
_cell.length_b   1.000
_cell.length_c   1.000
_cell.angle_alpha   90.00
_cell.angle_beta   90.00
_cell.angle_gamma   90.00
#
_symmetry.space_group_name_H-M   'P 1'
#
loop_
_entity.id
_entity.type
_entity.pdbx_description
1 polymer ?
#
loop_
_entity_poly.entity_id
_entity_poly.type
_entity_poly.pdbx_seq_one_letter_code
_entity_poly.pdbx_strand_id
1 'polypeptide(L)'
;MAELVQRRGSHPAVLTFSHFLPCLQVNPEKRYLYQPMLAKAVGSTYLKERVEKLRPDMHIFGHTHLGFDMVVDGVRFLQAPLAYPTERDARATTVAVGQFPIQDPRPCLVWDSIAGWVPPYRGAWSEYYIRYGRCPEVTNILPAYVAANLTPVSRHCRVGWIRGRMPAWLFGPLAHRLTETRRVVDGVHQLMAGLHKLDAALRPQTVEVGEFRELLAEGRCTVVDVRADAACPRDGVRIPGGIALPHPALTETFPQLPDEELLELCEQLLARDGPLILVGSGPGSCLEPAILLAHLLRLFPADLKTLRGGSRAMVGQG
;
A
#
# COMPACT_ATOMS: atom_id res chain seq x y z
N MET A 1 -36.25 -18.13 6.06
CA MET A 1 -34.84 -18.45 6.38
C MET A 1 -34.64 -19.91 6.75
N ALA A 2 -35.40 -20.47 7.70
CA ALA A 2 -35.29 -21.88 8.06
C ALA A 2 -35.38 -22.85 6.86
N GLU A 3 -36.35 -22.65 5.96
CA GLU A 3 -36.50 -23.48 4.75
C GLU A 3 -35.31 -23.37 3.78
N LEU A 4 -34.77 -22.17 3.57
CA LEU A 4 -33.60 -21.95 2.69
C LEU A 4 -32.33 -22.60 3.27
N VAL A 5 -32.14 -22.54 4.59
CA VAL A 5 -31.03 -23.23 5.27
C VAL A 5 -31.19 -24.75 5.16
N GLN A 6 -32.41 -25.27 5.33
CA GLN A 6 -32.69 -26.70 5.17
C GLN A 6 -32.40 -27.19 3.74
N ARG A 7 -32.69 -26.36 2.73
CA ARG A 7 -32.41 -26.66 1.33
C ARG A 7 -30.94 -26.47 0.92
N ARG A 8 -30.08 -25.81 1.73
CA ARG A 8 -28.65 -25.70 1.40
C ARG A 8 -28.03 -27.07 1.17
N GLY A 9 -28.34 -28.06 2.01
CA GLY A 9 -27.79 -29.42 1.91
C GLY A 9 -28.16 -30.15 0.61
N SER A 10 -29.24 -29.74 -0.06
CA SER A 10 -29.69 -30.32 -1.34
C SER A 10 -29.09 -29.65 -2.58
N HIS A 11 -28.30 -28.58 -2.42
CA HIS A 11 -27.67 -27.89 -3.54
C HIS A 11 -26.14 -28.12 -3.53
N PRO A 12 -25.52 -28.52 -4.65
CA PRO A 12 -24.07 -28.76 -4.70
C PRO A 12 -23.25 -27.47 -4.61
N ALA A 13 -23.84 -26.32 -4.98
CA ALA A 13 -23.21 -25.01 -4.95
C ALA A 13 -24.23 -23.93 -4.60
N VAL A 14 -23.88 -23.01 -3.71
CA VAL A 14 -24.72 -21.89 -3.27
C VAL A 14 -23.94 -20.58 -3.34
N LEU A 15 -24.43 -19.71 -4.22
CA LEU A 15 -24.05 -18.31 -4.32
C LEU A 15 -25.07 -17.45 -3.57
N THR A 16 -24.59 -16.47 -2.81
CA THR A 16 -25.45 -15.40 -2.27
C THR A 16 -24.88 -14.04 -2.63
N PHE A 17 -25.70 -13.00 -2.55
CA PHE A 17 -25.24 -11.64 -2.80
C PHE A 17 -25.99 -10.61 -1.95
N SER A 18 -25.33 -9.49 -1.67
CA SER A 18 -25.95 -8.27 -1.15
C SER A 18 -25.15 -7.05 -1.56
N HIS A 19 -25.78 -5.88 -1.71
CA HIS A 19 -24.99 -4.68 -2.02
C HIS A 19 -24.05 -4.28 -0.86
N PHE A 20 -24.49 -4.47 0.38
CA PHE A 20 -23.73 -4.14 1.60
C PHE A 20 -22.84 -5.29 2.06
N LEU A 21 -21.86 -4.98 2.90
CA LEU A 21 -20.88 -5.91 3.43
C LEU A 21 -21.52 -6.86 4.45
N PRO A 22 -21.28 -8.17 4.32
CA PRO A 22 -21.81 -9.17 5.23
C PRO A 22 -21.05 -9.20 6.57
N CYS A 23 -19.78 -8.82 6.60
CA CYS A 23 -18.99 -8.75 7.83
C CYS A 23 -17.86 -7.70 7.70
N LEU A 24 -17.27 -7.31 8.83
CA LEU A 24 -16.19 -6.31 8.85
C LEU A 24 -14.83 -6.87 8.41
N GLN A 25 -14.66 -8.20 8.36
CA GLN A 25 -13.42 -8.83 7.90
C GLN A 25 -13.15 -8.59 6.41
N VAL A 26 -14.20 -8.29 5.63
CA VAL A 26 -14.11 -7.97 4.20
C VAL A 26 -14.15 -6.46 3.91
N ASN A 27 -13.90 -5.65 4.94
CA ASN A 27 -13.61 -4.23 4.83
C ASN A 27 -12.16 -3.99 5.28
N PRO A 28 -11.41 -3.04 4.71
CA PRO A 28 -10.18 -2.62 5.34
C PRO A 28 -10.43 -2.02 6.74
N GLU A 29 -9.44 -2.14 7.60
CA GLU A 29 -9.50 -1.56 8.94
C GLU A 29 -9.69 -0.05 8.86
N LYS A 30 -10.40 0.50 9.84
CA LYS A 30 -10.81 1.93 9.86
C LYS A 30 -9.65 2.89 9.59
N ARG A 31 -8.44 2.57 10.07
CA ARG A 31 -7.21 3.37 9.87
C ARG A 31 -6.78 3.51 8.41
N TYR A 32 -7.23 2.63 7.52
CA TYR A 32 -6.87 2.62 6.10
C TYR A 32 -7.93 3.28 5.22
N LEU A 33 -9.07 3.70 5.78
CA LEU A 33 -10.17 4.27 5.02
C LEU A 33 -10.05 5.80 4.92
N TYR A 34 -10.12 6.34 3.70
CA TYR A 34 -10.25 7.79 3.48
C TYR A 34 -11.45 8.39 4.22
N GLN A 35 -12.54 7.63 4.33
CA GLN A 35 -13.71 7.98 5.12
C GLN A 35 -13.84 6.98 6.28
N PRO A 36 -13.27 7.28 7.47
CA PRO A 36 -13.32 6.38 8.62
C PRO A 36 -14.75 6.06 9.09
N MET A 37 -15.72 6.91 8.73
CA MET A 37 -17.14 6.73 9.02
C MET A 37 -17.81 5.71 8.11
N LEU A 38 -17.20 5.33 6.98
CA LEU A 38 -17.72 4.31 6.07
C LEU A 38 -18.04 3.02 6.81
N ALA A 39 -17.16 2.59 7.73
CA ALA A 39 -17.35 1.39 8.55
C ALA A 39 -18.67 1.36 9.36
N LYS A 40 -19.35 2.51 9.57
CA LYS A 40 -20.64 2.59 10.26
C LYS A 40 -21.86 2.37 9.35
N ALA A 41 -21.69 2.46 8.03
CA ALA A 41 -22.79 2.43 7.05
C ALA A 41 -22.67 1.29 6.02
N VAL A 42 -21.67 0.42 6.18
CA VAL A 42 -21.34 -0.60 5.18
C VAL A 42 -22.12 -1.90 5.29
N GLY A 43 -22.85 -2.16 6.38
CA GLY A 43 -23.46 -3.46 6.62
C GLY A 43 -24.33 -3.51 7.87
N SER A 44 -24.79 -4.70 8.24
CA SER A 44 -25.60 -4.92 9.44
C SER A 44 -25.36 -6.30 10.05
N THR A 45 -25.61 -6.45 11.36
CA THR A 45 -25.55 -7.75 12.05
C THR A 45 -26.60 -8.74 11.51
N TYR A 46 -27.78 -8.26 11.11
CA TYR A 46 -28.81 -9.09 10.48
C TYR A 46 -28.35 -9.74 9.17
N LEU A 47 -27.60 -8.99 8.35
CA LEU A 47 -27.01 -9.54 7.13
C LEU A 47 -25.94 -10.59 7.45
N LYS A 48 -25.05 -10.27 8.40
CA LYS A 48 -24.03 -11.19 8.90
C LYS A 48 -24.64 -12.54 9.31
N GLU A 49 -25.64 -12.50 10.19
CA GLU A 49 -26.31 -13.70 10.70
C GLU A 49 -26.96 -14.54 9.58
N ARG A 50 -27.49 -13.91 8.53
CA ARG A 50 -28.09 -14.63 7.40
C ARG A 50 -27.03 -15.37 6.60
N VAL A 51 -25.89 -14.73 6.33
CA VAL A 51 -24.78 -15.36 5.61
C VAL A 51 -24.16 -16.48 6.43
N GLU A 52 -23.95 -16.27 7.73
CA GLU A 52 -23.43 -17.29 8.65
C GLU A 52 -24.35 -18.52 8.75
N LYS A 53 -25.68 -18.33 8.78
CA LYS A 53 -26.64 -19.44 8.79
C LYS A 53 -26.68 -20.20 7.46
N LEU A 54 -26.56 -19.50 6.34
CA LEU A 54 -26.62 -20.12 5.02
C LEU A 54 -25.32 -20.84 4.63
N ARG A 55 -24.17 -20.39 5.15
CA ARG A 55 -22.83 -20.89 4.80
C ARG A 55 -22.67 -21.09 3.28
N PRO A 56 -22.86 -20.03 2.47
CA PRO A 56 -22.72 -20.13 1.03
C PRO A 56 -21.27 -20.47 0.66
N ASP A 57 -21.06 -21.07 -0.50
CA ASP A 57 -19.70 -21.31 -1.00
C ASP A 57 -19.05 -19.97 -1.41
N MET A 58 -19.85 -19.04 -1.91
CA MET A 58 -19.44 -17.67 -2.20
C MET A 58 -20.54 -16.65 -1.87
N HIS A 59 -20.13 -15.50 -1.32
CA HIS A 59 -20.97 -14.34 -1.12
C HIS A 59 -20.39 -13.12 -1.88
N ILE A 60 -21.17 -12.60 -2.83
CA ILE A 60 -20.80 -11.41 -3.61
C ILE A 60 -21.33 -10.16 -2.92
N PHE A 61 -20.48 -9.16 -2.73
CA PHE A 61 -20.85 -7.90 -2.09
C PHE A 61 -20.33 -6.66 -2.83
N GLY A 62 -20.72 -5.47 -2.36
CA GLY A 62 -20.39 -4.19 -2.98
C GLY A 62 -20.29 -3.03 -1.98
N HIS A 63 -20.67 -1.84 -2.44
CA HIS A 63 -20.76 -0.59 -1.66
C HIS A 63 -19.43 0.12 -1.34
N THR A 64 -18.35 -0.58 -0.97
CA THR A 64 -17.12 0.11 -0.51
C THR A 64 -16.16 0.55 -1.60
N HIS A 65 -16.33 0.09 -2.84
CA HIS A 65 -15.43 0.37 -3.98
C HIS A 65 -13.97 -0.05 -3.72
N LEU A 66 -13.77 -1.18 -3.02
CA LEU A 66 -12.46 -1.72 -2.66
C LEU A 66 -12.34 -3.18 -3.12
N GLY A 67 -11.54 -3.46 -4.13
CA GLY A 67 -11.44 -4.81 -4.68
C GLY A 67 -11.10 -5.85 -3.61
N PHE A 68 -11.93 -6.89 -3.51
CA PHE A 68 -11.80 -7.93 -2.50
C PHE A 68 -12.12 -9.32 -3.07
N ASP A 69 -11.28 -10.30 -2.79
CA ASP A 69 -11.55 -11.73 -2.97
C ASP A 69 -10.80 -12.52 -1.88
N MET A 70 -11.49 -12.95 -0.83
CA MET A 70 -10.87 -13.69 0.28
C MET A 70 -11.81 -14.73 0.86
N VAL A 71 -11.24 -15.75 1.51
CA VAL A 71 -12.02 -16.72 2.30
C VAL A 71 -12.03 -16.31 3.76
N VAL A 72 -13.21 -16.27 4.37
CA VAL A 72 -13.42 -16.01 5.80
C VAL A 72 -14.37 -17.09 6.32
N ASP A 73 -13.93 -17.82 7.35
CA ASP A 73 -14.72 -18.89 8.00
C ASP A 73 -15.32 -19.92 7.02
N GLY A 74 -14.56 -20.24 5.96
CA GLY A 74 -14.94 -21.20 4.92
C GLY A 74 -15.88 -20.65 3.83
N VAL A 75 -16.24 -19.36 3.86
CA VAL A 75 -17.03 -18.69 2.82
C VAL A 75 -16.11 -17.80 1.99
N ARG A 76 -16.17 -17.89 0.66
CA ARG A 76 -15.44 -16.95 -0.23
C ARG A 76 -16.24 -15.66 -0.40
N PHE A 77 -15.65 -14.53 -0.08
CA PHE A 77 -16.25 -13.21 -0.24
C PHE A 77 -15.61 -12.48 -1.40
N LEU A 78 -16.43 -12.08 -2.37
CA LEU A 78 -15.99 -11.38 -3.57
C LEU A 78 -16.67 -10.02 -3.70
N GLN A 79 -15.87 -8.98 -3.90
CA GLN A 79 -16.33 -7.66 -4.30
C GLN A 79 -15.50 -7.21 -5.51
N ALA A 80 -16.16 -7.15 -6.66
CA ALA A 80 -15.60 -6.61 -7.91
C ALA A 80 -16.36 -5.31 -8.25
N PRO A 81 -15.95 -4.15 -7.71
CA PRO A 81 -16.69 -2.90 -7.87
C PRO A 81 -16.27 -2.19 -9.15
N LEU A 82 -17.23 -1.63 -9.90
CA LEU A 82 -16.91 -0.73 -11.02
C LEU A 82 -16.27 0.58 -10.51
N ALA A 83 -16.73 1.07 -9.36
CA ALA A 83 -16.32 2.34 -8.74
C ALA A 83 -16.56 3.57 -9.64
N TYR A 84 -16.22 4.76 -9.15
CA TYR A 84 -16.26 5.97 -9.96
C TYR A 84 -15.05 6.05 -10.91
N PRO A 85 -15.16 6.72 -12.08
CA PRO A 85 -14.02 6.94 -12.98
C PRO A 85 -12.81 7.53 -12.25
N THR A 86 -13.01 8.55 -11.43
CA THR A 86 -11.95 9.21 -10.64
C THR A 86 -11.27 8.26 -9.65
N GLU A 87 -12.00 7.27 -9.12
CA GLU A 87 -11.42 6.26 -8.22
C GLU A 87 -10.59 5.23 -8.99
N ARG A 88 -11.06 4.81 -10.16
CA ARG A 88 -10.27 3.97 -11.07
C ARG A 88 -9.01 4.70 -11.54
N ASP A 89 -9.07 6.01 -11.71
CA ASP A 89 -7.91 6.80 -12.08
C ASP A 89 -6.93 7.05 -10.92
N ALA A 90 -7.44 7.31 -9.72
CA ALA A 90 -6.58 7.65 -8.59
C ALA A 90 -5.99 6.45 -7.84
N ARG A 91 -6.71 5.31 -7.82
CA ARG A 91 -6.42 4.19 -6.90
C ARG A 91 -6.78 2.83 -7.50
N ALA A 92 -6.47 2.66 -8.79
CA ALA A 92 -6.77 1.49 -9.60
C ALA A 92 -6.47 0.16 -8.91
N THR A 93 -5.27 0.06 -8.35
CA THR A 93 -4.74 -1.11 -7.63
C THR A 93 -5.65 -1.59 -6.50
N THR A 94 -6.29 -0.67 -5.77
CA THR A 94 -7.17 -0.97 -4.63
C THR A 94 -8.64 -1.11 -4.99
N VAL A 95 -9.03 -0.66 -6.19
CA VAL A 95 -10.38 -0.86 -6.76
C VAL A 95 -10.46 -2.23 -7.43
N ALA A 96 -9.39 -2.62 -8.12
CA ALA A 96 -9.40 -3.79 -8.99
C ALA A 96 -9.41 -5.12 -8.24
N VAL A 97 -10.02 -6.10 -8.89
CA VAL A 97 -9.95 -7.53 -8.56
C VAL A 97 -9.60 -8.27 -9.85
N GLY A 98 -8.39 -8.83 -9.89
CA GLY A 98 -7.80 -9.32 -11.12
C GLY A 98 -7.75 -8.21 -12.18
N GLN A 99 -8.35 -8.47 -13.35
CA GLN A 99 -8.39 -7.50 -14.44
C GLN A 99 -9.61 -6.55 -14.39
N PHE A 100 -10.59 -6.82 -13.51
CA PHE A 100 -11.78 -5.98 -13.38
C PHE A 100 -11.54 -4.82 -12.40
N PRO A 101 -12.11 -3.61 -12.59
CA PRO A 101 -12.85 -3.11 -13.76
C PRO A 101 -11.97 -2.34 -14.78
N ILE A 102 -10.65 -2.37 -14.61
CA ILE A 102 -9.76 -1.38 -15.21
C ILE A 102 -9.07 -2.05 -16.40
N GLN A 103 -9.39 -1.56 -17.60
CA GLN A 103 -9.21 -2.16 -18.95
C GLN A 103 -10.46 -2.92 -19.40
N ASP A 104 -11.18 -2.36 -20.40
CA ASP A 104 -12.41 -2.91 -21.00
C ASP A 104 -13.33 -3.64 -19.99
N PRO A 105 -14.09 -2.91 -19.16
CA PRO A 105 -14.83 -3.51 -18.05
C PRO A 105 -15.85 -4.53 -18.55
N ARG A 106 -15.49 -5.81 -18.44
CA ARG A 106 -16.38 -6.96 -18.71
C ARG A 106 -16.99 -7.45 -17.40
N PRO A 107 -18.15 -8.13 -17.46
CA PRO A 107 -18.67 -8.82 -16.28
C PRO A 107 -17.60 -9.71 -15.64
N CYS A 108 -17.46 -9.63 -14.31
CA CYS A 108 -16.56 -10.50 -13.56
C CYS A 108 -17.16 -11.92 -13.51
N LEU A 109 -16.47 -12.90 -14.08
CA LEU A 109 -16.92 -14.29 -14.08
C LEU A 109 -16.80 -14.84 -12.66
N VAL A 110 -17.82 -15.57 -12.18
CA VAL A 110 -17.79 -16.17 -10.82
C VAL A 110 -18.05 -17.66 -10.83
N TRP A 111 -18.76 -18.14 -11.85
CA TRP A 111 -19.13 -19.54 -12.03
C TRP A 111 -19.13 -19.88 -13.52
N ASP A 112 -18.54 -21.01 -13.86
CA ASP A 112 -18.56 -21.63 -15.17
C ASP A 112 -19.33 -22.96 -15.09
N SER A 113 -20.18 -23.27 -16.08
CA SER A 113 -21.03 -24.46 -16.04
C SER A 113 -20.26 -25.77 -16.22
N ILE A 114 -19.02 -25.73 -16.72
CA ILE A 114 -18.16 -26.88 -16.97
C ILE A 114 -17.09 -26.96 -15.88
N ALA A 115 -16.40 -25.85 -15.60
CA ALA A 115 -15.28 -25.77 -14.67
C ALA A 115 -15.71 -25.47 -13.21
N GLY A 116 -16.95 -25.02 -12.99
CA GLY A 116 -17.46 -24.67 -11.66
C GLY A 116 -17.00 -23.30 -11.17
N TRP A 117 -16.67 -23.19 -9.88
CA TRP A 117 -16.18 -21.93 -9.30
C TRP A 117 -14.86 -21.50 -9.95
N VAL A 118 -14.80 -20.23 -10.39
CA VAL A 118 -13.53 -19.67 -10.88
C VAL A 118 -12.49 -19.63 -9.75
N PRO A 119 -11.18 -19.66 -10.03
CA PRO A 119 -10.16 -19.43 -9.01
C PRO A 119 -10.30 -18.06 -8.32
N PRO A 120 -9.74 -17.88 -7.10
CA PRO A 120 -9.60 -16.58 -6.45
C PRO A 120 -8.93 -15.55 -7.37
N TYR A 121 -9.53 -14.37 -7.45
CA TYR A 121 -8.93 -13.23 -8.08
C TYR A 121 -7.99 -12.51 -7.11
N ARG A 122 -6.97 -11.85 -7.65
CA ARG A 122 -6.07 -11.03 -6.85
C ARG A 122 -6.71 -9.68 -6.52
N GLY A 123 -6.91 -9.38 -5.25
CA GLY A 123 -7.31 -8.06 -4.75
C GLY A 123 -6.24 -7.49 -3.81
N ALA A 124 -5.86 -6.22 -3.98
CA ALA A 124 -4.80 -5.59 -3.18
C ALA A 124 -5.01 -5.73 -1.66
N TRP A 125 -6.24 -5.47 -1.18
CA TRP A 125 -6.56 -5.62 0.23
C TRP A 125 -6.62 -7.09 0.68
N SER A 126 -7.05 -7.99 -0.19
CA SER A 126 -7.10 -9.42 0.09
C SER A 126 -5.71 -9.98 0.33
N GLU A 127 -4.78 -9.72 -0.60
CA GLU A 127 -3.38 -10.12 -0.49
C GLU A 127 -2.69 -9.49 0.73
N TYR A 128 -2.96 -8.20 0.99
CA TYR A 128 -2.46 -7.52 2.18
C TYR A 128 -2.85 -8.25 3.47
N TYR A 129 -4.13 -8.63 3.61
CA TYR A 129 -4.61 -9.33 4.81
C TYR A 129 -4.23 -10.81 4.84
N ILE A 130 -4.05 -11.47 3.70
CA ILE A 130 -3.49 -12.83 3.63
C ILE A 130 -2.05 -12.82 4.14
N ARG A 131 -1.23 -11.84 3.73
CA ARG A 131 0.17 -11.75 4.15
C ARG A 131 0.34 -11.34 5.60
N TYR A 132 -0.38 -10.31 6.04
CA TYR A 132 -0.10 -9.67 7.34
C TYR A 132 -1.13 -9.96 8.43
N GLY A 133 -2.26 -10.56 8.07
CA GLY A 133 -3.42 -10.60 8.94
C GLY A 133 -3.94 -9.20 9.30
N ARG A 134 -4.94 -9.20 10.17
CA ARG A 134 -5.59 -7.98 10.68
C ARG A 134 -5.03 -7.66 12.07
N CYS A 135 -4.94 -6.37 12.39
CA CYS A 135 -4.55 -5.81 13.68
C CYS A 135 -5.48 -4.65 14.09
N PRO A 136 -6.81 -4.84 14.17
CA PRO A 136 -7.78 -3.75 14.40
C PRO A 136 -7.57 -3.00 15.72
N GLU A 137 -6.87 -3.61 16.68
CA GLU A 137 -6.45 -3.04 17.96
C GLU A 137 -5.43 -1.90 17.83
N VAL A 138 -4.65 -1.87 16.75
CA VAL A 138 -3.66 -0.81 16.53
C VAL A 138 -4.36 0.43 15.95
N THR A 139 -4.66 1.37 16.83
CA THR A 139 -5.51 2.55 16.56
C THR A 139 -4.76 3.88 16.51
N ASN A 140 -3.46 3.88 16.84
CA ASN A 140 -2.64 5.08 16.96
C ASN A 140 -1.71 5.32 15.76
N ILE A 141 -1.79 4.51 14.70
CA ILE A 141 -0.98 4.65 13.49
C ILE A 141 -1.90 4.77 12.28
N LEU A 142 -1.73 5.83 11.49
CA LEU A 142 -2.49 6.09 10.26
C LEU A 142 -1.55 6.30 9.07
N PRO A 143 -1.83 5.78 7.87
CA PRO A 143 -1.11 6.18 6.67
C PRO A 143 -1.27 7.67 6.38
N ALA A 144 -0.29 8.27 5.69
CA ALA A 144 -0.29 9.71 5.41
C ALA A 144 -1.55 10.16 4.65
N TYR A 145 -2.05 9.34 3.72
CA TYR A 145 -3.25 9.68 2.94
C TYR A 145 -4.54 9.75 3.79
N VAL A 146 -4.59 9.06 4.93
CA VAL A 146 -5.71 9.18 5.88
C VAL A 146 -5.45 10.33 6.85
N ALA A 147 -4.22 10.41 7.37
CA ALA A 147 -3.82 11.42 8.34
C ALA A 147 -3.94 12.85 7.80
N ALA A 148 -3.74 13.06 6.50
CA ALA A 148 -3.85 14.37 5.85
C ALA A 148 -5.21 15.07 6.04
N ASN A 149 -6.28 14.30 6.35
CA ASN A 149 -7.63 14.83 6.56
C ASN A 149 -8.03 14.89 8.03
N LEU A 150 -7.10 14.67 8.96
CA LEU A 150 -7.38 14.52 10.39
C LEU A 150 -6.45 15.38 11.23
N THR A 151 -6.94 15.84 12.38
CA THR A 151 -6.12 16.55 13.38
C THR A 151 -5.65 15.56 14.46
N PRO A 152 -4.35 15.46 14.75
CA PRO A 152 -3.86 14.59 15.81
C PRO A 152 -4.36 15.10 17.17
N VAL A 153 -4.96 14.20 17.95
CA VAL A 153 -5.47 14.52 19.30
C VAL A 153 -4.47 14.20 20.42
N SER A 154 -3.35 13.55 20.09
CA SER A 154 -2.29 13.23 21.04
C SER A 154 -0.94 13.04 20.34
N ARG A 155 0.15 13.19 21.10
CA ARG A 155 1.52 12.87 20.67
C ARG A 155 1.77 11.39 20.37
N HIS A 156 0.87 10.50 20.80
CA HIS A 156 0.99 9.06 20.57
C HIS A 156 0.46 8.63 19.20
N CYS A 157 -0.25 9.53 18.50
CA CYS A 157 -0.68 9.34 17.12
C CYS A 157 0.54 9.46 16.19
N ARG A 158 0.76 8.44 15.37
CA ARG A 158 1.86 8.36 14.40
C ARG A 158 1.31 8.30 12.99
N VAL A 159 2.06 8.89 12.07
CA VAL A 159 1.81 8.72 10.63
C VAL A 159 2.74 7.66 10.07
N GLY A 160 2.21 6.81 9.19
CA GLY A 160 2.95 5.79 8.46
C GLY A 160 2.20 4.47 8.41
N TRP A 161 2.96 3.40 8.19
CA TRP A 161 2.47 2.03 8.17
C TRP A 161 2.82 1.32 9.48
N ILE A 162 2.11 0.23 9.77
CA ILE A 162 2.55 -0.70 10.81
C ILE A 162 3.95 -1.17 10.42
N ARG A 163 4.84 -1.25 11.40
CA ARG A 163 6.24 -1.67 11.19
C ARG A 163 6.30 -2.96 10.37
N GLY A 164 7.12 -2.95 9.32
CA GLY A 164 7.32 -4.10 8.44
C GLY A 164 6.09 -4.45 7.59
N ARG A 165 5.10 -3.56 7.47
CA ARG A 165 3.99 -3.72 6.53
C ARG A 165 4.05 -2.65 5.47
N MET A 166 3.89 -3.06 4.23
CA MET A 166 3.84 -2.12 3.12
C MET A 166 2.42 -1.73 2.75
N PRO A 167 2.28 -0.66 1.96
CA PRO A 167 1.03 -0.32 1.33
C PRO A 167 0.25 -1.42 0.63
N ALA A 168 -1.07 -1.43 0.82
CA ALA A 168 -1.95 -2.37 0.11
C ALA A 168 -1.91 -2.22 -1.42
N TRP A 169 -1.75 -1.01 -1.99
CA TRP A 169 -1.72 -0.84 -3.45
C TRP A 169 -0.55 -1.56 -4.13
N LEU A 170 0.55 -1.82 -3.40
CA LEU A 170 1.69 -2.60 -3.92
C LEU A 170 1.37 -4.09 -4.06
N PHE A 171 0.28 -4.57 -3.46
CA PHE A 171 -0.25 -5.91 -3.67
C PHE A 171 -1.21 -6.01 -4.86
N GLY A 172 -1.54 -4.89 -5.52
CA GLY A 172 -2.40 -4.90 -6.69
C GLY A 172 -1.77 -5.63 -7.88
N PRO A 173 -2.57 -6.02 -8.89
CA PRO A 173 -2.04 -6.61 -10.12
C PRO A 173 -0.98 -5.72 -10.77
N LEU A 174 0.09 -6.33 -11.30
CA LEU A 174 1.27 -5.62 -11.84
C LEU A 174 0.89 -4.50 -12.82
N ALA A 175 0.04 -4.77 -13.82
CA ALA A 175 -0.39 -3.78 -14.80
C ALA A 175 -0.98 -2.51 -14.16
N HIS A 176 -1.74 -2.67 -13.08
CA HIS A 176 -2.33 -1.55 -12.34
C HIS A 176 -1.28 -0.82 -11.52
N ARG A 177 -0.34 -1.54 -10.88
CA ARG A 177 0.80 -0.91 -10.20
C ARG A 177 1.58 -0.04 -11.17
N LEU A 178 1.90 -0.54 -12.37
CA LEU A 178 2.68 0.21 -13.36
C LEU A 178 1.96 1.47 -13.84
N THR A 179 0.65 1.37 -14.05
CA THR A 179 -0.16 2.53 -14.45
C THR A 179 -0.20 3.59 -13.35
N GLU A 180 -0.44 3.19 -12.11
CA GLU A 180 -0.45 4.11 -10.95
C GLU A 180 0.94 4.70 -10.69
N THR A 181 1.99 3.91 -10.85
CA THR A 181 3.39 4.33 -10.72
C THR A 181 3.76 5.40 -11.72
N ARG A 182 3.44 5.21 -13.01
CA ARG A 182 3.68 6.21 -14.05
C ARG A 182 3.01 7.54 -13.72
N ARG A 183 1.76 7.51 -13.24
CA ARG A 183 1.05 8.72 -12.80
C ARG A 183 1.74 9.40 -11.61
N VAL A 184 2.25 8.62 -10.66
CA VAL A 184 3.03 9.15 -9.54
C VAL A 184 4.31 9.82 -10.04
N VAL A 185 5.05 9.17 -10.95
CA VAL A 185 6.28 9.69 -11.56
C VAL A 185 6.00 10.98 -12.32
N ASP A 186 5.00 10.99 -13.20
CA ASP A 186 4.59 12.18 -13.96
C ASP A 186 4.19 13.33 -13.02
N GLY A 187 3.43 13.03 -11.96
CA GLY A 187 3.04 14.00 -10.94
C GLY A 187 4.23 14.56 -10.17
N VAL A 188 5.22 13.72 -9.84
CA VAL A 188 6.47 14.14 -9.20
C VAL A 188 7.27 15.02 -10.14
N HIS A 189 7.43 14.67 -11.42
CA HIS A 189 8.14 15.50 -12.40
C HIS A 189 7.50 16.89 -12.57
N GLN A 190 6.16 16.94 -12.64
CA GLN A 190 5.43 18.22 -12.67
C GLN A 190 5.65 19.03 -11.39
N LEU A 191 5.62 18.37 -10.23
CA LEU A 191 5.88 18.99 -8.94
C LEU A 191 7.32 19.54 -8.85
N MET A 192 8.30 18.79 -9.34
CA MET A 192 9.70 19.17 -9.39
C MET A 192 9.94 20.40 -10.27
N ALA A 193 9.22 20.54 -11.39
CA ALA A 193 9.28 21.75 -12.22
C ALA A 193 8.79 23.01 -11.47
N GLY A 194 7.89 22.83 -10.49
CA GLY A 194 7.34 23.88 -9.63
C GLY A 194 7.97 23.97 -8.23
N LEU A 195 9.09 23.28 -7.97
CA LEU A 195 9.59 23.02 -6.61
C LEU A 195 9.81 24.29 -5.76
N HIS A 196 10.20 25.40 -6.36
CA HIS A 196 10.37 26.66 -5.64
C HIS A 196 9.08 27.18 -4.99
N LYS A 197 7.91 26.72 -5.43
CA LYS A 197 6.58 27.06 -4.91
C LYS A 197 6.05 26.07 -3.87
N LEU A 198 6.71 24.94 -3.67
CA LEU A 198 6.32 23.95 -2.67
C LEU A 198 6.54 24.48 -1.27
N ASP A 199 5.53 24.31 -0.43
CA ASP A 199 5.60 24.47 1.01
C ASP A 199 6.81 23.68 1.56
N ALA A 200 7.57 24.30 2.46
CA ALA A 200 8.69 23.66 3.14
C ALA A 200 8.25 22.39 3.88
N ALA A 201 7.01 22.31 4.36
CA ALA A 201 6.43 21.14 5.01
C ALA A 201 6.29 19.91 4.08
N LEU A 202 6.33 20.11 2.76
CA LEU A 202 6.24 19.05 1.76
C LEU A 202 7.61 18.64 1.21
N ARG A 203 8.70 19.13 1.79
CA ARG A 203 10.06 18.79 1.39
C ARG A 203 10.67 17.75 2.34
N PRO A 204 11.47 16.81 1.82
CA PRO A 204 12.32 15.98 2.67
C PRO A 204 13.22 16.84 3.54
N GLN A 205 13.40 16.42 4.79
CA GLN A 205 14.30 17.10 5.71
C GLN A 205 15.76 16.82 5.31
N THR A 206 16.68 17.70 5.70
CA THR A 206 18.12 17.45 5.54
C THR A 206 18.72 17.02 6.87
N VAL A 207 19.57 16.00 6.84
CA VAL A 207 20.38 15.57 8.00
C VAL A 207 21.84 15.97 7.77
N GLU A 208 22.47 16.53 8.80
CA GLU A 208 23.91 16.83 8.76
C GLU A 208 24.74 15.54 8.93
N VAL A 209 25.97 15.53 8.41
CA VAL A 209 26.83 14.33 8.43
C VAL A 209 27.10 13.82 9.86
N GLY A 210 27.25 14.73 10.83
CA GLY A 210 27.43 14.37 12.24
C GLY A 210 26.24 13.59 12.81
N GLU A 211 25.04 14.17 12.74
CA GLU A 211 23.78 13.52 13.17
C GLU A 211 23.57 12.19 12.44
N PHE A 212 23.87 12.15 11.13
CA PHE A 212 23.75 10.92 10.35
C PHE A 212 24.65 9.80 10.88
N ARG A 213 25.92 10.11 11.21
CA ARG A 213 26.88 9.13 11.75
C ARG A 213 26.42 8.58 13.10
N GLU A 214 25.90 9.44 13.97
CA GLU A 214 25.34 9.04 15.27
C GLU A 214 24.14 8.10 15.09
N LEU A 215 23.16 8.50 14.27
CA LEU A 215 21.99 7.68 13.98
C LEU A 215 22.34 6.32 13.37
N LEU A 216 23.34 6.30 12.48
CA LEU A 216 23.83 5.07 11.84
C LEU A 216 24.53 4.15 12.85
N ALA A 217 25.41 4.70 13.69
CA ALA A 217 26.14 3.94 14.70
C ALA A 217 25.20 3.31 15.76
N GLU A 218 24.11 4.01 16.10
CA GLU A 218 23.11 3.54 17.06
C GLU A 218 22.06 2.59 16.43
N GLY A 219 22.09 2.37 15.11
CA GLY A 219 21.07 1.58 14.42
C GLY A 219 19.67 2.22 14.45
N ARG A 220 19.60 3.55 14.59
CA ARG A 220 18.35 4.32 14.75
C ARG A 220 17.85 4.96 13.45
N CYS A 221 18.42 4.59 12.31
CA CYS A 221 17.91 5.00 11.00
C CYS A 221 17.94 3.83 10.02
N THR A 222 17.11 3.95 8.98
CA THR A 222 17.20 3.09 7.81
C THR A 222 17.82 3.90 6.69
N VAL A 223 18.92 3.41 6.13
CA VAL A 223 19.62 4.13 5.05
C VAL A 223 19.24 3.55 3.70
N VAL A 224 18.89 4.42 2.77
CA VAL A 224 18.59 4.08 1.37
C VAL A 224 19.62 4.74 0.49
N ASP A 225 20.42 3.92 -0.18
CA ASP A 225 21.44 4.36 -1.10
C ASP A 225 20.85 4.50 -2.51
N VAL A 226 20.65 5.74 -2.94
CA VAL A 226 20.06 6.09 -4.23
C VAL A 226 21.08 6.42 -5.31
N ARG A 227 22.36 6.08 -5.08
CA ARG A 227 23.38 6.23 -6.11
C ARG A 227 23.17 5.23 -7.24
N ALA A 228 23.54 5.62 -8.45
CA ALA A 228 23.48 4.72 -9.62
C ALA A 228 24.38 3.48 -9.44
N ASP A 229 25.43 3.59 -8.64
CA ASP A 229 26.39 2.54 -8.33
C ASP A 229 26.20 1.94 -6.92
N ALA A 230 25.05 2.14 -6.27
CA ALA A 230 24.81 1.68 -4.89
C ALA A 230 25.10 0.19 -4.66
N ALA A 231 24.77 -0.67 -5.64
CA ALA A 231 25.03 -2.11 -5.59
C ALA A 231 26.52 -2.46 -5.72
N CYS A 232 27.28 -1.65 -6.47
CA CYS A 232 28.72 -1.83 -6.70
C CYS A 232 29.43 -0.46 -6.77
N PRO A 233 29.72 0.17 -5.60
CA PRO A 233 30.21 1.55 -5.58
C PRO A 233 31.57 1.69 -6.25
N ARG A 234 31.67 2.61 -7.21
CA ARG A 234 32.90 2.86 -7.98
C ARG A 234 33.99 3.52 -7.14
N ASP A 235 33.57 4.36 -6.19
CA ASP A 235 34.47 5.12 -5.32
C ASP A 235 34.85 4.33 -4.03
N GLY A 236 34.48 3.04 -3.93
CA GLY A 236 34.74 2.20 -2.76
C GLY A 236 33.90 2.52 -1.52
N VAL A 237 33.17 3.63 -1.51
CA VAL A 237 32.30 4.05 -0.40
C VAL A 237 31.02 3.20 -0.39
N ARG A 238 30.97 2.18 0.46
CA ARG A 238 29.72 1.48 0.81
C ARG A 238 29.13 2.11 2.07
N ILE A 239 27.82 2.27 2.10
CA ILE A 239 27.13 2.71 3.32
C ILE A 239 26.78 1.46 4.13
N PRO A 240 27.35 1.27 5.33
CA PRO A 240 27.09 0.07 6.14
C PRO A 240 25.59 -0.10 6.40
N GLY A 241 25.05 -1.29 6.14
CA GLY A 241 23.62 -1.58 6.32
C GLY A 241 22.66 -0.80 5.41
N GLY A 242 23.18 -0.07 4.42
CA GLY A 242 22.37 0.67 3.47
C GLY A 242 21.64 -0.25 2.49
N ILE A 243 20.35 0.02 2.29
CA ILE A 243 19.53 -0.64 1.27
C ILE A 243 19.83 0.04 -0.07
N ALA A 244 20.38 -0.71 -1.02
CA ALA A 244 20.63 -0.19 -2.35
C ALA A 244 19.31 -0.08 -3.12
N LEU A 245 18.90 1.16 -3.42
CA LEU A 245 17.77 1.46 -4.30
C LEU A 245 18.32 2.35 -5.41
N PRO A 246 18.93 1.79 -6.45
CA PRO A 246 19.69 2.57 -7.41
C PRO A 246 18.87 3.71 -8.05
N HIS A 247 19.56 4.78 -8.49
CA HIS A 247 19.10 6.06 -9.09
C HIS A 247 17.61 6.16 -9.53
N PRO A 248 16.93 7.33 -9.45
CA PRO A 248 15.48 7.51 -9.67
C PRO A 248 14.85 6.72 -10.82
N ALA A 249 15.52 6.56 -11.96
CA ALA A 249 15.10 5.67 -13.05
C ALA A 249 14.75 4.23 -12.61
N LEU A 250 15.38 3.70 -11.55
CA LEU A 250 15.09 2.41 -10.94
C LEU A 250 14.11 2.52 -9.75
N THR A 251 14.02 3.68 -9.10
CA THR A 251 12.87 4.00 -8.21
C THR A 251 11.56 4.08 -9.01
N GLU A 252 11.60 4.49 -10.28
CA GLU A 252 10.45 4.43 -11.20
C GLU A 252 10.08 2.98 -11.58
N THR A 253 11.08 2.10 -11.67
CA THR A 253 10.84 0.67 -11.91
C THR A 253 10.59 -0.12 -10.63
N PHE A 254 10.63 0.51 -9.46
CA PHE A 254 10.41 -0.14 -8.17
C PHE A 254 9.12 -1.00 -8.14
N PRO A 255 7.96 -0.55 -8.65
CA PRO A 255 6.75 -1.37 -8.69
C PRO A 255 6.71 -2.44 -9.79
N GLN A 256 7.74 -2.50 -10.65
CA GLN A 256 7.96 -3.54 -11.66
C GLN A 256 8.70 -4.75 -11.10
N LEU A 257 9.30 -4.64 -9.91
CA LEU A 257 9.97 -5.76 -9.27
C LEU A 257 9.01 -6.97 -9.15
N PRO A 258 9.53 -8.20 -9.26
CA PRO A 258 8.79 -9.39 -8.89
C PRO A 258 8.16 -9.23 -7.50
N ASP A 259 7.01 -9.85 -7.28
CA ASP A 259 6.25 -9.62 -6.04
C ASP A 259 7.09 -9.92 -4.80
N GLU A 260 7.82 -11.04 -4.74
CA GLU A 260 8.66 -11.37 -3.59
C GLU A 260 9.75 -10.31 -3.33
N GLU A 261 10.48 -9.89 -4.37
CA GLU A 261 11.52 -8.87 -4.26
C GLU A 261 10.95 -7.51 -3.83
N LEU A 262 9.81 -7.10 -4.42
CA LEU A 262 9.11 -5.88 -4.04
C LEU A 262 8.69 -5.94 -2.56
N LEU A 263 8.18 -7.09 -2.14
CA LEU A 263 7.69 -7.29 -0.78
C LEU A 263 8.86 -7.19 0.22
N GLU A 264 9.93 -7.96 0.00
CA GLU A 264 11.11 -7.94 0.88
C GLU A 264 11.71 -6.53 0.99
N LEU A 265 11.85 -5.84 -0.15
CA LEU A 265 12.39 -4.50 -0.17
C LEU A 265 11.51 -3.51 0.59
N CYS A 266 10.19 -3.51 0.37
CA CYS A 266 9.29 -2.62 1.08
C CYS A 266 9.24 -2.91 2.59
N GLU A 267 9.30 -4.18 2.98
CA GLU A 267 9.34 -4.58 4.39
C GLU A 267 10.61 -4.05 5.06
N GLN A 268 11.77 -4.16 4.41
CA GLN A 268 13.02 -3.58 4.90
C GLN A 268 12.93 -2.05 5.04
N LEU A 269 12.38 -1.35 4.04
CA LEU A 269 12.21 0.11 4.05
C LEU A 269 11.25 0.61 5.15
N LEU A 270 10.29 -0.22 5.55
CA LEU A 270 9.22 0.13 6.50
C LEU A 270 9.36 -0.55 7.87
N ALA A 271 10.34 -1.44 8.06
CA ALA A 271 10.65 -2.10 9.34
C ALA A 271 11.49 -1.23 10.30
N ARG A 272 11.23 0.09 10.33
CA ARG A 272 12.11 1.08 10.97
C ARG A 272 11.58 1.63 12.30
N ASP A 273 12.48 1.90 13.24
CA ASP A 273 12.21 2.64 14.49
C ASP A 273 12.67 4.11 14.43
N GLY A 274 13.11 4.58 13.26
CA GLY A 274 13.59 5.94 13.06
C GLY A 274 13.44 6.46 11.62
N PRO A 275 14.13 7.55 11.26
CA PRO A 275 13.99 8.18 9.95
C PRO A 275 14.52 7.28 8.83
N LEU A 276 13.91 7.42 7.65
CA LEU A 276 14.44 6.90 6.40
C LEU A 276 15.37 7.96 5.80
N ILE A 277 16.66 7.66 5.70
CA ILE A 277 17.68 8.61 5.24
C ILE A 277 18.16 8.19 3.85
N LEU A 278 17.95 9.06 2.87
CA LEU A 278 18.42 8.86 1.51
C LEU A 278 19.82 9.44 1.35
N VAL A 279 20.69 8.65 0.71
CA VAL A 279 22.06 9.04 0.38
C VAL A 279 22.30 8.87 -1.10
N GLY A 280 22.74 9.94 -1.75
CA GLY A 280 23.05 10.01 -3.18
C GLY A 280 24.47 10.51 -3.38
N SER A 281 24.88 10.69 -4.63
CA SER A 281 26.30 10.98 -4.95
C SER A 281 26.75 12.39 -4.52
N GLY A 282 25.84 13.33 -4.31
CA GLY A 282 26.18 14.71 -3.96
C GLY A 282 24.98 15.56 -3.52
N PRO A 283 25.19 16.88 -3.29
CA PRO A 283 24.12 17.80 -2.91
C PRO A 283 22.93 17.74 -3.89
N GLY A 284 21.71 17.66 -3.35
CA GLY A 284 20.47 17.67 -4.15
C GLY A 284 20.14 16.36 -4.87
N SER A 285 21.08 15.42 -5.02
CA SER A 285 20.87 14.16 -5.75
C SER A 285 19.80 13.23 -5.15
N CYS A 286 19.39 13.47 -3.90
CA CYS A 286 18.37 12.67 -3.22
C CYS A 286 16.96 13.27 -3.27
N LEU A 287 16.79 14.51 -3.72
CA LEU A 287 15.53 15.21 -3.54
C LEU A 287 14.38 14.55 -4.32
N GLU A 288 14.58 14.34 -5.61
CA GLU A 288 13.59 13.68 -6.47
C GLU A 288 13.33 12.22 -6.03
N PRO A 289 14.35 11.38 -5.76
CA PRO A 289 14.13 10.05 -5.20
C PRO A 289 13.37 10.03 -3.89
N ALA A 290 13.63 10.99 -2.99
CA ALA A 290 12.92 11.09 -1.73
C ALA A 290 11.44 11.40 -1.94
N ILE A 291 11.13 12.38 -2.82
CA ILE A 291 9.75 12.71 -3.14
C ILE A 291 9.07 11.52 -3.82
N LEU A 292 9.70 10.91 -4.82
CA LEU A 292 9.15 9.76 -5.52
C LEU A 292 8.86 8.59 -4.55
N LEU A 293 9.82 8.23 -3.70
CA LEU A 293 9.65 7.16 -2.72
C LEU A 293 8.57 7.48 -1.68
N ALA A 294 8.48 8.74 -1.24
CA ALA A 294 7.42 9.19 -0.34
C ALA A 294 6.04 8.99 -0.98
N HIS A 295 5.87 9.37 -2.25
CA HIS A 295 4.61 9.19 -2.97
C HIS A 295 4.29 7.70 -3.23
N LEU A 296 5.28 6.90 -3.65
CA LEU A 296 5.10 5.46 -3.90
C LEU A 296 4.74 4.67 -2.64
N LEU A 297 5.26 5.08 -1.47
CA LEU A 297 4.98 4.45 -0.17
C LEU A 297 3.84 5.17 0.61
N ARG A 298 3.27 6.24 0.05
CA ARG A 298 2.35 7.22 0.68
C ARG A 298 2.76 7.56 2.11
N LEU A 299 4.02 7.97 2.23
CA LEU A 299 4.59 8.63 3.40
C LEU A 299 4.53 10.14 3.19
N PHE A 300 4.57 10.95 4.26
CA PHE A 300 4.80 12.37 4.06
C PHE A 300 6.25 12.58 3.62
N PRO A 301 6.53 13.43 2.62
CA PRO A 301 7.90 13.73 2.24
C PRO A 301 8.78 14.19 3.42
N ALA A 302 8.22 14.93 4.37
CA ALA A 302 8.91 15.37 5.58
C ALA A 302 9.31 14.23 6.54
N ASP A 303 8.72 13.03 6.41
CA ASP A 303 9.13 11.84 7.17
C ASP A 303 10.40 11.18 6.60
N LEU A 304 10.87 11.65 5.44
CA LEU A 304 12.12 11.22 4.82
C LEU A 304 13.18 12.30 5.05
N LYS A 305 14.42 11.85 5.28
CA LYS A 305 15.59 12.72 5.39
C LYS A 305 16.53 12.48 4.20
N THR A 306 17.30 13.49 3.84
CA THR A 306 18.36 13.42 2.83
C THR A 306 19.68 13.84 3.46
N LEU A 307 20.77 13.12 3.17
CA LEU A 307 22.08 13.45 3.71
C LEU A 307 22.65 14.71 3.04
N ARG A 308 22.99 15.74 3.83
CA ARG A 308 23.65 16.94 3.29
C ARG A 308 24.97 16.56 2.63
N GLY A 309 25.13 16.96 1.37
CA GLY A 309 26.35 16.70 0.60
C GLY A 309 26.50 15.27 0.07
N GLY A 310 25.55 14.37 0.36
CA GLY A 310 25.54 12.99 -0.13
C GLY A 310 26.71 12.14 0.39
N SER A 311 27.03 11.06 -0.32
CA SER A 311 28.11 10.13 0.04
C SER A 311 29.49 10.79 0.10
N ARG A 312 29.74 11.81 -0.73
CA ARG A 312 31.00 12.58 -0.73
C ARG A 312 31.28 13.25 0.60
N ALA A 313 30.24 13.72 1.28
CA ALA A 313 30.37 14.35 2.59
C ALA A 313 30.82 13.37 3.69
N MET A 314 30.65 12.05 3.47
CA MET A 314 31.16 11.03 4.38
C MET A 314 32.66 10.81 4.25
N VAL A 315 33.23 11.06 3.08
CA VAL A 315 34.65 10.81 2.75
C VAL A 315 35.56 11.97 3.21
N GLY A 316 35.04 13.20 3.23
CA GLY A 316 35.84 14.41 3.49
C GLY A 316 36.05 14.80 4.96
N GLN A 317 35.73 13.94 5.94
CA GLN A 317 35.90 14.22 7.37
C GLN A 317 36.51 13.02 8.12
N GLY A 318 37.52 12.38 7.53
CA GLY A 318 38.37 11.38 8.18
C GLY A 318 39.71 11.97 8.56
#